data_AF-A0A0C3PMY9-F1
#
_entry.id   AF-A0A0C3PMY9-F1
#
_cell.length_a   1.000
_cell.length_b   1.000
_cell.length_c   1.000
_cell.angle_alpha   90.00
_cell.angle_beta   90.00
_cell.angle_gamma   90.00
#
_symmetry.space_group_name_H-M   'P 1'
#
loop_
_entity.id
_entity.type
_entity.pdbx_description
1 polymer ?
#
loop_
_entity_poly.entity_id
_entity_poly.type
_entity_poly.pdbx_seq_one_letter_code
_entity_poly.pdbx_strand_id
1 'polypeptide(L)'
;MRIATSSRRIRRQPTEDIEEAVSSQAHADEEVEEEQEEAPPRPAKGAKKEKKRTLPTEEVEEADPQEEDDPLADFVDQPVDRQQSTRIAGLAKDWAQARTGIHVPAYLPVKDIASYVAEFADGEKGEKNLADVDKMMRSLVDTENELRMHEQTLDDLYQQVTRGEPVPEVILRYEEGVQKKKLDYQAKTSRQKYAKHEEYSNFRQAIYEVQHPEEAMPPVMDLIPPEDGDDSDDDDDIQVGGVTQDYKCPLTLTMLVDPLTSNVCGHSFAADAIREYLHDKPRQTCPNAGCNQMITLGDLKPNKALAKKAREADRRQRMREEEDESDDDNVIE
;
A
#
# COMPACT_ATOMS: atom_id res chain seq x y z
N MET A 1 47.71 35.74 -26.06
CA MET A 1 46.65 34.70 -26.03
C MET A 1 45.33 35.35 -25.61
N ARG A 2 44.33 35.36 -26.49
CA ARG A 2 42.89 35.47 -26.16
C ARG A 2 42.14 34.72 -27.26
N ILE A 3 41.34 33.72 -26.90
CA ILE A 3 40.52 32.92 -27.82
C ILE A 3 39.07 33.12 -27.40
N ALA A 4 38.20 33.37 -28.37
CA ALA A 4 36.76 33.47 -28.16
C ALA A 4 36.10 32.13 -28.48
N THR A 5 35.16 31.70 -27.64
CA THR A 5 34.27 30.55 -27.90
C THR A 5 32.81 30.97 -27.76
N SER A 6 31.94 30.33 -28.55
CA SER A 6 30.60 30.83 -28.83
C SER A 6 29.57 30.45 -27.76
N SER A 7 28.52 31.27 -27.63
CA SER A 7 27.38 31.04 -26.74
C SER A 7 26.11 30.80 -27.56
N ARG A 8 25.32 29.79 -27.17
CA ARG A 8 23.94 29.61 -27.64
C ARG A 8 23.02 29.30 -26.46
N ARG A 9 22.13 30.24 -26.14
CA ARG A 9 20.90 29.97 -25.38
C ARG A 9 19.76 29.79 -26.39
N ILE A 10 18.89 28.81 -26.18
CA ILE A 10 17.63 28.68 -26.93
C ILE A 10 16.50 29.09 -25.98
N ARG A 11 15.62 29.99 -26.43
CA ARG A 11 14.48 30.54 -25.69
C ARG A 11 13.21 30.24 -26.51
N ARG A 12 12.24 29.56 -25.91
CA ARG A 12 10.88 29.42 -26.47
C ARG A 12 10.13 30.76 -26.34
N GLN A 13 9.33 31.13 -27.34
CA GLN A 13 8.13 32.00 -27.21
C GLN A 13 7.07 31.62 -28.28
N PRO A 14 5.79 32.00 -28.13
CA PRO A 14 4.66 31.46 -28.89
C PRO A 14 3.81 32.50 -29.67
N THR A 15 2.81 32.00 -30.42
CA THR A 15 1.50 32.59 -30.79
C THR A 15 0.53 31.38 -30.95
N GLU A 16 -0.78 31.39 -30.66
CA GLU A 16 -1.89 32.32 -30.98
C GLU A 16 -2.18 32.31 -32.51
N ASP A 17 -3.43 32.22 -33.01
CA ASP A 17 -4.76 32.54 -32.42
C ASP A 17 -5.93 31.76 -33.13
N ILE A 18 -7.20 32.18 -32.91
CA ILE A 18 -8.47 31.90 -33.65
C ILE A 18 -9.52 31.00 -32.93
N GLU A 19 -10.31 31.67 -32.07
CA GLU A 19 -11.79 31.82 -32.08
C GLU A 19 -12.79 30.64 -31.89
N GLU A 20 -14.00 31.05 -31.45
CA GLU A 20 -15.05 30.28 -30.80
C GLU A 20 -16.10 29.68 -31.77
N ALA A 21 -16.76 28.59 -31.35
CA ALA A 21 -18.11 28.24 -31.79
C ALA A 21 -18.87 27.49 -30.68
N VAL A 22 -20.11 27.91 -30.39
CA VAL A 22 -20.93 27.38 -29.28
C VAL A 22 -22.25 26.81 -29.82
N SER A 23 -22.62 25.59 -29.43
CA SER A 23 -24.03 25.24 -29.12
C SER A 23 -24.13 23.92 -28.37
N SER A 24 -25.08 23.85 -27.44
CA SER A 24 -25.57 22.62 -26.81
C SER A 24 -26.77 22.04 -27.59
N GLN A 25 -26.98 20.73 -27.48
CA GLN A 25 -28.27 20.09 -27.11
C GLN A 25 -28.11 18.56 -26.98
N ALA A 26 -29.14 17.89 -26.44
CA ALA A 26 -29.15 16.46 -26.11
C ALA A 26 -30.50 15.80 -26.49
N HIS A 27 -30.59 14.47 -26.27
CA HIS A 27 -31.67 13.54 -26.67
C HIS A 27 -31.66 13.14 -28.17
N ALA A 28 -31.98 11.89 -28.55
CA ALA A 28 -32.07 10.63 -27.78
C ALA A 28 -32.04 9.41 -28.72
N ASP A 29 -31.73 8.24 -28.14
CA ASP A 29 -32.10 6.85 -28.50
C ASP A 29 -32.20 6.40 -29.97
N GLU A 30 -31.35 5.44 -30.36
CA GLU A 30 -31.76 4.19 -31.04
C GLU A 30 -30.68 3.10 -30.89
N GLU A 31 -31.06 1.82 -30.78
CA GLU A 31 -30.17 0.68 -30.55
C GLU A 31 -29.60 0.13 -31.88
N VAL A 32 -28.31 -0.24 -31.92
CA VAL A 32 -27.69 -1.00 -33.02
C VAL A 32 -26.70 -2.03 -32.46
N GLU A 33 -26.75 -3.25 -32.97
CA GLU A 33 -25.95 -4.40 -32.52
C GLU A 33 -24.48 -4.32 -33.00
N GLU A 34 -23.56 -4.93 -32.24
CA GLU A 34 -22.14 -5.09 -32.65
C GLU A 34 -21.97 -6.25 -33.64
N GLU A 35 -21.50 -5.97 -34.87
CA GLU A 35 -21.07 -7.00 -35.82
C GLU A 35 -19.55 -6.89 -36.09
N GLN A 36 -18.85 -8.03 -36.11
CA GLN A 36 -17.39 -8.10 -36.31
C GLN A 36 -17.05 -8.20 -37.80
N GLU A 37 -16.13 -7.36 -38.31
CA GLU A 37 -15.74 -7.38 -39.72
C GLU A 37 -14.92 -8.63 -40.11
N GLU A 38 -15.37 -9.39 -41.13
CA GLU A 38 -14.58 -10.46 -41.76
C GLU A 38 -14.71 -10.49 -43.31
N ALA A 39 -13.60 -10.83 -44.00
CA ALA A 39 -13.52 -11.30 -45.40
C ALA A 39 -13.90 -10.28 -46.51
N PRO A 40 -13.94 -10.61 -47.83
CA PRO A 40 -13.55 -11.80 -48.61
C PRO A 40 -12.58 -11.41 -49.80
N PRO A 41 -12.68 -11.77 -51.12
CA PRO A 41 -13.25 -12.92 -51.85
C PRO A 41 -12.42 -13.49 -53.06
N ARG A 42 -11.93 -14.75 -52.96
CA ARG A 42 -12.05 -15.82 -54.03
C ARG A 42 -11.24 -15.59 -55.35
N PRO A 43 -11.24 -16.45 -56.43
CA PRO A 43 -12.03 -17.68 -56.75
C PRO A 43 -11.20 -18.93 -57.22
N ALA A 44 -11.85 -19.94 -57.85
CA ALA A 44 -11.32 -21.32 -58.02
C ALA A 44 -11.65 -22.04 -59.38
N LYS A 45 -10.97 -23.19 -59.65
CA LYS A 45 -11.24 -24.35 -60.58
C LYS A 45 -9.91 -25.12 -60.86
N GLY A 46 -9.80 -26.43 -61.17
CA GLY A 46 -10.74 -27.56 -61.13
C GLY A 46 -10.28 -28.85 -61.90
N ALA A 47 -10.11 -29.98 -61.18
CA ALA A 47 -10.19 -31.42 -61.59
C ALA A 47 -9.38 -32.06 -62.76
N LYS A 48 -8.65 -33.19 -62.50
CA LYS A 48 -8.94 -34.56 -63.07
C LYS A 48 -8.05 -35.74 -62.56
N LYS A 49 -8.60 -36.96 -62.71
CA LYS A 49 -8.17 -38.33 -62.27
C LYS A 49 -6.86 -38.90 -62.87
N GLU A 50 -6.22 -39.81 -62.11
CA GLU A 50 -5.87 -41.24 -62.43
C GLU A 50 -5.47 -41.96 -61.11
N LYS A 51 -5.42 -43.30 -60.90
CA LYS A 51 -6.10 -44.50 -61.45
C LYS A 51 -5.78 -45.74 -60.57
N LYS A 52 -6.74 -46.65 -60.31
CA LYS A 52 -6.53 -47.84 -59.44
C LYS A 52 -5.64 -48.93 -60.10
N ARG A 53 -4.88 -49.66 -59.27
CA ARG A 53 -4.33 -51.00 -59.52
C ARG A 53 -4.40 -51.86 -58.25
N THR A 54 -4.42 -53.18 -58.45
CA THR A 54 -4.59 -54.27 -57.46
C THR A 54 -3.98 -55.54 -58.11
N LEU A 55 -3.52 -56.58 -57.40
CA LEU A 55 -3.32 -56.86 -55.96
C LEU A 55 -2.16 -57.89 -55.87
N PRO A 56 -1.53 -58.13 -54.69
CA PRO A 56 -2.02 -59.20 -53.81
C PRO A 56 -1.95 -58.87 -52.30
N THR A 57 -2.64 -59.68 -51.51
CA THR A 57 -2.46 -59.80 -50.06
C THR A 57 -1.32 -60.76 -49.78
N GLU A 58 -0.37 -60.36 -48.93
CA GLU A 58 0.47 -61.26 -48.16
C GLU A 58 0.14 -61.05 -46.69
N GLU A 59 0.15 -62.12 -45.90
CA GLU A 59 -0.12 -62.08 -44.47
C GLU A 59 1.13 -61.52 -43.77
N VAL A 60 0.97 -60.42 -43.04
CA VAL A 60 1.99 -59.89 -42.12
C VAL A 60 1.41 -59.99 -40.72
N GLU A 61 2.18 -60.56 -39.82
CA GLU A 61 1.78 -60.86 -38.45
C GLU A 61 1.43 -59.59 -37.66
N GLU A 62 0.67 -59.72 -36.58
CA GLU A 62 0.40 -58.62 -35.65
C GLU A 62 1.73 -58.20 -34.99
N ALA A 63 2.37 -57.17 -35.54
CA ALA A 63 3.45 -56.47 -34.85
C ALA A 63 2.86 -55.79 -33.61
N ASP A 64 3.50 -56.01 -32.46
CA ASP A 64 3.20 -55.27 -31.23
C ASP A 64 3.12 -53.76 -31.52
N PRO A 65 2.22 -53.01 -30.85
CA PRO A 65 2.31 -51.57 -30.85
C PRO A 65 3.66 -51.21 -30.26
N GLN A 66 4.60 -50.76 -31.11
CA GLN A 66 5.89 -50.31 -30.64
C GLN A 66 5.64 -49.16 -29.68
N GLU A 67 5.96 -49.38 -28.40
CA GLU A 67 6.02 -48.31 -27.43
C GLU A 67 6.98 -47.26 -28.00
N GLU A 68 6.46 -46.06 -28.26
CA GLU A 68 7.33 -44.92 -28.57
C GLU A 68 8.03 -44.57 -27.26
N ASP A 69 9.15 -45.27 -27.00
CA ASP A 69 10.09 -45.03 -25.90
C ASP A 69 10.51 -43.56 -25.93
N ASP A 70 9.76 -42.68 -25.25
CA ASP A 70 10.11 -41.27 -25.11
C ASP A 70 11.44 -41.22 -24.34
N PRO A 71 12.55 -40.83 -24.99
CA PRO A 71 13.86 -40.89 -24.36
C PRO A 71 14.04 -39.81 -23.29
N LEU A 72 13.00 -39.00 -23.01
CA LEU A 72 12.93 -38.07 -21.89
C LEU A 72 12.02 -38.55 -20.74
N ALA A 73 11.30 -39.68 -20.85
CA ALA A 73 10.38 -40.15 -19.80
C ALA A 73 11.07 -40.41 -18.44
N ASP A 74 12.32 -40.87 -18.46
CA ASP A 74 13.14 -41.12 -17.26
C ASP A 74 13.89 -39.87 -16.73
N PHE A 75 13.74 -38.69 -17.34
CA PHE A 75 14.47 -37.48 -16.93
C PHE A 75 13.81 -36.78 -15.73
N VAL A 76 14.06 -37.33 -14.54
CA VAL A 76 13.66 -36.74 -13.24
C VAL A 76 14.29 -35.36 -13.02
N ASP A 77 13.51 -34.42 -12.48
CA ASP A 77 13.94 -33.03 -12.24
C ASP A 77 15.14 -32.95 -11.28
N GLN A 78 16.12 -32.10 -11.64
CA GLN A 78 17.42 -32.10 -10.95
C GLN A 78 17.41 -31.19 -9.72
N PRO A 79 17.95 -31.63 -8.57
CA PRO A 79 18.00 -30.80 -7.37
C PRO A 79 18.90 -29.57 -7.56
N VAL A 80 18.50 -28.44 -6.98
CA VAL A 80 19.23 -27.17 -7.08
C VAL A 80 20.68 -27.30 -6.62
N ASP A 81 21.63 -27.14 -7.54
CA ASP A 81 23.05 -26.98 -7.17
C ASP A 81 23.29 -25.67 -6.41
N ARG A 82 24.28 -25.70 -5.51
CA ARG A 82 24.70 -24.57 -4.67
C ARG A 82 25.04 -23.32 -5.49
N GLN A 83 25.49 -23.43 -6.75
CA GLN A 83 25.71 -22.27 -7.62
C GLN A 83 24.40 -21.54 -7.98
N GLN A 84 23.30 -22.28 -8.18
CA GLN A 84 21.99 -21.72 -8.53
C GLN A 84 21.27 -21.12 -7.32
N SER A 85 21.63 -21.48 -6.08
CA SER A 85 21.06 -20.93 -4.84
C SER A 85 21.04 -19.39 -4.81
N THR A 86 22.07 -18.75 -5.38
CA THR A 86 22.19 -17.29 -5.49
C THR A 86 21.06 -16.62 -6.28
N ARG A 87 20.41 -17.35 -7.22
CA ARG A 87 19.24 -16.87 -7.95
C ARG A 87 17.98 -16.87 -7.08
N ILE A 88 17.82 -17.88 -6.22
CA ILE A 88 16.70 -17.99 -5.29
C ILE A 88 16.73 -16.83 -4.28
N ALA A 89 17.90 -16.55 -3.70
CA ALA A 89 18.10 -15.37 -2.85
C ALA A 89 17.92 -14.03 -3.60
N GLY A 90 18.20 -14.00 -4.90
CA GLY A 90 17.85 -12.86 -5.76
C GLY A 90 16.34 -12.64 -5.83
N LEU A 91 15.57 -13.69 -6.17
CA LEU A 91 14.11 -13.62 -6.25
C LEU A 91 13.45 -13.29 -4.90
N ALA A 92 13.94 -13.85 -3.79
CA ALA A 92 13.48 -13.50 -2.44
C ALA A 92 13.65 -11.99 -2.17
N LYS A 93 14.82 -11.44 -2.52
CA LYS A 93 15.10 -10.01 -2.42
C LYS A 93 14.25 -9.16 -3.37
N ASP A 94 13.94 -9.64 -4.57
CA ASP A 94 13.08 -8.92 -5.51
C ASP A 94 11.65 -8.76 -4.95
N TRP A 95 11.10 -9.81 -4.31
CA TRP A 95 9.84 -9.71 -3.56
C TRP A 95 9.95 -8.75 -2.35
N ALA A 96 11.02 -8.84 -1.56
CA ALA A 96 11.28 -7.92 -0.45
C ALA A 96 11.37 -6.45 -0.92
N GLN A 97 11.93 -6.21 -2.11
CA GLN A 97 12.03 -4.89 -2.72
C GLN A 97 10.69 -4.40 -3.30
N ALA A 98 9.87 -5.29 -3.87
CA ALA A 98 8.50 -4.94 -4.26
C ALA A 98 7.65 -4.56 -3.02
N ARG A 99 7.75 -5.34 -1.94
CA ARG A 99 7.08 -5.07 -0.67
C ARG A 99 7.52 -3.75 -0.05
N THR A 100 8.80 -3.59 0.24
CA THR A 100 9.31 -2.39 0.95
C THR A 100 9.43 -1.13 0.09
N GLY A 101 9.62 -1.27 -1.23
CA GLY A 101 9.86 -0.15 -2.14
C GLY A 101 8.66 0.32 -2.96
N ILE A 102 7.61 -0.50 -3.08
CA ILE A 102 6.39 -0.16 -3.86
C ILE A 102 5.13 -0.28 -3.00
N HIS A 103 4.97 -1.40 -2.29
CA HIS A 103 3.74 -1.69 -1.54
C HIS A 103 3.61 -0.87 -0.24
N VAL A 104 4.57 -0.97 0.69
CA VAL A 104 4.52 -0.27 1.99
C VAL A 104 4.29 1.26 1.84
N PRO A 105 4.90 1.97 0.86
CA PRO A 105 4.58 3.38 0.59
C PRO A 105 3.10 3.68 0.26
N ALA A 106 2.30 2.69 -0.16
CA ALA A 106 0.89 2.86 -0.55
C ALA A 106 -0.07 3.00 0.64
N TYR A 107 0.31 2.60 1.87
CA TYR A 107 -0.51 2.84 3.06
C TYR A 107 -0.72 4.34 3.33
N LEU A 108 0.28 5.19 3.05
CA LEU A 108 0.22 6.62 3.30
C LEU A 108 -0.89 7.34 2.50
N PRO A 109 -1.00 7.23 1.16
CA PRO A 109 -2.08 7.87 0.42
C PRO A 109 -3.46 7.30 0.78
N VAL A 110 -3.60 6.01 1.09
CA VAL A 110 -4.89 5.43 1.54
C VAL A 110 -5.33 6.03 2.89
N LYS A 111 -4.40 6.22 3.83
CA LYS A 111 -4.63 6.90 5.12
C LYS A 111 -4.94 8.39 4.96
N ASP A 112 -4.19 9.12 4.13
CA ASP A 112 -4.47 10.52 3.83
C ASP A 112 -5.86 10.68 3.19
N ILE A 113 -6.24 9.81 2.24
CA ILE A 113 -7.61 9.76 1.66
C ILE A 113 -8.66 9.47 2.75
N ALA A 114 -8.42 8.50 3.63
CA ALA A 114 -9.36 8.17 4.71
C ALA A 114 -9.64 9.36 5.64
N SER A 115 -8.59 10.09 6.03
CA SER A 115 -8.72 11.30 6.85
C SER A 115 -9.48 12.42 6.13
N TYR A 116 -9.32 12.55 4.81
CA TYR A 116 -10.06 13.52 4.00
C TYR A 116 -11.56 13.14 3.89
N VAL A 117 -11.87 11.87 3.65
CA VAL A 117 -13.26 11.38 3.65
C VAL A 117 -13.90 11.56 5.02
N ALA A 118 -13.17 11.31 6.11
CA ALA A 118 -13.66 11.51 7.47
C ALA A 118 -13.87 12.99 7.85
N GLU A 119 -13.21 13.93 7.17
CA GLU A 119 -13.30 15.38 7.44
C GLU A 119 -14.34 16.09 6.55
N PHE A 120 -14.67 15.56 5.37
CA PHE A 120 -15.45 16.28 4.34
C PHE A 120 -16.58 15.48 3.68
N ALA A 121 -16.91 14.28 4.15
CA ALA A 121 -17.99 13.46 3.57
C ALA A 121 -18.99 12.99 4.63
N ASP A 122 -20.15 13.62 4.64
CA ASP A 122 -21.20 13.35 5.64
C ASP A 122 -22.24 12.30 5.22
N GLY A 123 -22.89 11.74 6.23
CA GLY A 123 -24.03 10.83 6.11
C GLY A 123 -23.72 9.54 5.34
N GLU A 124 -24.78 8.95 4.78
CA GLU A 124 -24.75 7.62 4.14
C GLU A 124 -23.73 7.49 2.98
N LYS A 125 -23.30 8.61 2.38
CA LYS A 125 -22.23 8.63 1.36
C LYS A 125 -20.84 8.63 1.99
N GLY A 126 -20.65 9.39 3.06
CA GLY A 126 -19.44 9.36 3.89
C GLY A 126 -19.15 7.97 4.43
N GLU A 127 -20.15 7.36 5.08
CA GLU A 127 -20.07 6.00 5.63
C GLU A 127 -19.67 4.96 4.57
N LYS A 128 -20.27 5.01 3.37
CA LYS A 128 -19.93 4.11 2.26
C LYS A 128 -18.50 4.33 1.77
N ASN A 129 -18.09 5.58 1.59
CA ASN A 129 -16.72 5.92 1.19
C ASN A 129 -15.69 5.45 2.23
N LEU A 130 -15.96 5.64 3.53
CA LEU A 130 -15.10 5.13 4.61
C LEU A 130 -15.03 3.60 4.61
N ALA A 131 -16.15 2.92 4.40
CA ALA A 131 -16.19 1.46 4.31
C ALA A 131 -15.43 0.91 3.09
N ASP A 132 -15.45 1.61 1.95
CA ASP A 132 -14.67 1.23 0.76
C ASP A 132 -13.17 1.54 0.93
N VAL A 133 -12.82 2.61 1.64
CA VAL A 133 -11.42 2.92 2.00
C VAL A 133 -10.87 1.94 3.05
N ASP A 134 -11.69 1.46 3.99
CA ASP A 134 -11.33 0.38 4.93
C ASP A 134 -11.06 -0.96 4.20
N LYS A 135 -11.88 -1.30 3.19
CA LYS A 135 -11.62 -2.46 2.30
C LYS A 135 -10.30 -2.31 1.53
N MET A 136 -10.00 -1.12 1.00
CA MET A 136 -8.72 -0.86 0.34
C MET A 136 -7.53 -1.01 1.31
N MET A 137 -7.67 -0.53 2.55
CA MET A 137 -6.62 -0.67 3.56
C MET A 137 -6.38 -2.13 3.98
N ARG A 138 -7.45 -2.92 4.16
CA ARG A 138 -7.35 -4.38 4.42
C ARG A 138 -6.70 -5.12 3.25
N SER A 139 -7.09 -4.79 2.01
CA SER A 139 -6.51 -5.35 0.79
C SER A 139 -5.00 -5.04 0.66
N LEU A 140 -4.54 -3.87 1.12
CA LEU A 140 -3.11 -3.62 1.27
C LEU A 140 -2.46 -4.57 2.29
N VAL A 141 -3.03 -4.75 3.48
CA VAL A 141 -2.47 -5.68 4.49
C VAL A 141 -2.45 -7.13 3.99
N ASP A 142 -3.51 -7.59 3.31
CA ASP A 142 -3.55 -8.92 2.68
C ASP A 142 -2.46 -9.10 1.61
N THR A 143 -2.29 -8.10 0.74
CA THR A 143 -1.27 -8.15 -0.32
C THR A 143 0.16 -7.99 0.21
N GLU A 144 0.40 -7.24 1.29
CA GLU A 144 1.72 -7.26 1.95
C GLU A 144 2.03 -8.65 2.50
N ASN A 145 1.04 -9.30 3.11
CA ASN A 145 1.19 -10.66 3.62
C ASN A 145 1.50 -11.65 2.48
N GLU A 146 0.81 -11.56 1.34
CA GLU A 146 1.11 -12.38 0.16
C GLU A 146 2.54 -12.15 -0.38
N LEU A 147 2.98 -10.90 -0.56
CA LEU A 147 4.36 -10.58 -0.95
C LEU A 147 5.39 -11.18 0.04
N ARG A 148 5.09 -11.11 1.35
CA ARG A 148 5.92 -11.69 2.42
C ARG A 148 5.94 -13.22 2.39
N MET A 149 4.86 -13.90 1.98
CA MET A 149 4.86 -15.36 1.81
C MET A 149 5.79 -15.80 0.69
N HIS A 150 5.78 -15.09 -0.45
CA HIS A 150 6.69 -15.35 -1.57
C HIS A 150 8.16 -15.15 -1.16
N GLU A 151 8.47 -14.01 -0.53
CA GLU A 151 9.78 -13.69 0.06
C GLU A 151 10.27 -14.81 0.99
N GLN A 152 9.45 -15.17 2.00
CA GLN A 152 9.81 -16.19 3.00
C GLN A 152 9.99 -17.58 2.38
N THR A 153 9.12 -18.01 1.46
CA THR A 153 9.25 -19.37 0.86
C THR A 153 10.50 -19.50 0.00
N LEU A 154 10.93 -18.42 -0.67
CA LEU A 154 12.20 -18.42 -1.41
C LEU A 154 13.40 -18.41 -0.46
N ASP A 155 13.35 -17.68 0.65
CA ASP A 155 14.37 -17.74 1.70
C ASP A 155 14.44 -19.14 2.37
N ASP A 156 13.29 -19.78 2.64
CA ASP A 156 13.23 -21.15 3.18
C ASP A 156 13.92 -22.15 2.24
N LEU A 157 13.67 -22.05 0.93
CA LEU A 157 14.30 -22.89 -0.10
C LEU A 157 15.79 -22.57 -0.26
N TYR A 158 16.18 -21.29 -0.25
CA TYR A 158 17.58 -20.88 -0.26
C TYR A 158 18.36 -21.42 0.95
N GLN A 159 17.74 -21.43 2.14
CA GLN A 159 18.32 -22.04 3.33
C GLN A 159 18.50 -23.56 3.20
N GLN A 160 17.53 -24.29 2.65
CA GLN A 160 17.66 -25.73 2.38
C GLN A 160 18.88 -26.02 1.48
N VAL A 161 18.97 -25.35 0.33
CA VAL A 161 20.08 -25.54 -0.64
C VAL A 161 21.44 -25.12 -0.04
N THR A 162 21.49 -24.07 0.78
CA THR A 162 22.74 -23.63 1.41
C THR A 162 23.18 -24.51 2.59
N ARG A 163 22.25 -25.20 3.28
CA ARG A 163 22.56 -26.30 4.20
C ARG A 163 23.01 -27.57 3.47
N GLY A 164 22.71 -27.70 2.17
CA GLY A 164 23.05 -28.86 1.35
C GLY A 164 21.95 -29.93 1.33
N GLU A 165 20.73 -29.59 1.73
CA GLU A 165 19.56 -30.43 1.57
C GLU A 165 19.14 -30.44 0.09
N PRO A 166 18.86 -31.61 -0.51
CA PRO A 166 18.44 -31.68 -1.91
C PRO A 166 17.03 -31.12 -2.10
N VAL A 167 16.93 -30.17 -3.03
CA VAL A 167 15.67 -29.52 -3.46
C VAL A 167 15.40 -29.84 -4.93
N PRO A 168 14.92 -31.06 -5.27
CA PRO A 168 14.24 -31.32 -6.55
C PRO A 168 12.89 -30.58 -6.59
N GLU A 169 12.31 -30.45 -7.79
CA GLU A 169 10.94 -29.95 -8.00
C GLU A 169 10.72 -28.57 -7.37
N VAL A 170 11.70 -27.68 -7.60
CA VAL A 170 11.81 -26.36 -6.95
C VAL A 170 10.55 -25.52 -7.12
N ILE A 171 9.94 -25.60 -8.31
CA ILE A 171 8.74 -24.85 -8.68
C ILE A 171 7.55 -25.37 -7.87
N LEU A 172 7.33 -26.69 -7.83
CA LEU A 172 6.27 -27.30 -7.04
C LEU A 172 6.43 -27.01 -5.55
N ARG A 173 7.64 -27.15 -4.99
CA ARG A 173 7.89 -26.81 -3.57
C ARG A 173 7.68 -25.34 -3.25
N TYR A 174 7.95 -24.43 -4.19
CA TYR A 174 7.65 -23.01 -4.05
C TYR A 174 6.14 -22.75 -4.10
N GLU A 175 5.44 -23.34 -5.07
CA GLU A 175 3.99 -23.20 -5.23
C GLU A 175 3.22 -23.79 -4.04
N GLU A 176 3.56 -25.02 -3.60
CA GLU A 176 3.03 -25.63 -2.38
C GLU A 176 3.37 -24.81 -1.13
N GLY A 177 4.60 -24.32 -0.99
CA GLY A 177 5.06 -23.55 0.15
C GLY A 177 4.35 -22.20 0.29
N VAL A 178 4.10 -21.51 -0.84
CA VAL A 178 3.29 -20.29 -0.89
C VAL A 178 1.82 -20.62 -0.64
N GLN A 179 1.25 -21.61 -1.34
CA GLN A 179 -0.17 -21.96 -1.23
C GLN A 179 -0.54 -22.43 0.17
N LYS A 180 0.34 -23.17 0.85
CA LYS A 180 0.18 -23.51 2.26
C LYS A 180 0.11 -22.25 3.13
N LYS A 181 1.10 -21.37 3.07
CA LYS A 181 1.11 -20.12 3.86
C LYS A 181 -0.10 -19.24 3.56
N LYS A 182 -0.59 -19.26 2.32
CA LYS A 182 -1.81 -18.56 1.88
C LYS A 182 -3.08 -19.15 2.49
N LEU A 183 -3.21 -20.49 2.56
CA LEU A 183 -4.31 -21.16 3.26
C LEU A 183 -4.24 -20.91 4.79
N ASP A 184 -3.05 -21.05 5.38
CA ASP A 184 -2.78 -20.78 6.81
C ASP A 184 -3.11 -19.33 7.21
N TYR A 185 -3.00 -18.38 6.27
CA TYR A 185 -3.42 -16.98 6.46
C TYR A 185 -4.91 -16.76 6.17
N GLN A 186 -5.46 -17.36 5.11
CA GLN A 186 -6.88 -17.24 4.77
C GLN A 186 -7.78 -17.71 5.91
N ALA A 187 -7.39 -18.80 6.60
CA ALA A 187 -8.10 -19.36 7.75
C ALA A 187 -8.16 -18.47 9.01
N LYS A 188 -7.40 -17.36 9.07
CA LYS A 188 -7.40 -16.44 10.22
C LYS A 188 -8.60 -15.49 10.22
N THR A 189 -9.06 -15.07 11.39
CA THR A 189 -10.12 -14.06 11.52
C THR A 189 -9.65 -12.66 11.09
N SER A 190 -10.59 -11.75 10.86
CA SER A 190 -10.31 -10.33 10.63
C SER A 190 -9.49 -9.71 11.77
N ARG A 191 -9.74 -10.08 13.03
CA ARG A 191 -8.97 -9.55 14.16
C ARG A 191 -7.53 -10.05 14.12
N GLN A 192 -7.34 -11.36 13.91
CA GLN A 192 -6.01 -11.99 13.79
C GLN A 192 -5.19 -11.45 12.60
N LYS A 193 -5.86 -10.98 11.53
CA LYS A 193 -5.21 -10.36 10.35
C LYS A 193 -4.82 -8.89 10.58
N TYR A 194 -5.74 -8.07 11.09
CA TYR A 194 -5.60 -6.61 11.04
C TYR A 194 -5.35 -5.91 12.39
N ALA A 195 -5.79 -6.48 13.52
CA ALA A 195 -5.80 -5.75 14.79
C ALA A 195 -4.39 -5.44 15.33
N LYS A 196 -3.42 -6.35 15.12
CA LYS A 196 -2.01 -6.16 15.48
C LYS A 196 -1.17 -5.46 14.38
N HIS A 197 -1.78 -4.98 13.29
CA HIS A 197 -1.05 -4.39 12.16
C HIS A 197 -0.86 -2.88 12.32
N GLU A 198 0.40 -2.42 12.45
CA GLU A 198 0.73 -1.03 12.80
C GLU A 198 0.09 0.00 11.86
N GLU A 199 0.21 -0.17 10.54
CA GLU A 199 -0.37 0.79 9.59
C GLU A 199 -1.92 0.75 9.58
N TYR A 200 -2.55 -0.37 9.94
CA TYR A 200 -4.00 -0.43 10.08
C TYR A 200 -4.47 0.27 11.36
N SER A 201 -3.72 0.12 12.47
CA SER A 201 -3.94 0.89 13.70
C SER A 201 -3.78 2.40 13.45
N ASN A 202 -2.67 2.81 12.81
CA ASN A 202 -2.42 4.19 12.41
C ASN A 202 -3.51 4.77 11.49
N PHE A 203 -4.16 3.93 10.68
CA PHE A 203 -5.27 4.30 9.80
C PHE A 203 -6.59 4.48 10.55
N ARG A 204 -6.97 3.53 11.44
CA ARG A 204 -8.17 3.68 12.28
C ARG A 204 -8.03 4.89 13.20
N GLN A 205 -6.84 5.10 13.78
CA GLN A 205 -6.49 6.28 14.59
C GLN A 205 -6.63 7.58 13.79
N ALA A 206 -6.20 7.63 12.53
CA ALA A 206 -6.31 8.83 11.70
C ALA A 206 -7.76 9.19 11.30
N ILE A 207 -8.66 8.19 11.20
CA ILE A 207 -10.10 8.43 11.03
C ILE A 207 -10.72 8.90 12.36
N TYR A 208 -10.39 8.22 13.46
CA TYR A 208 -10.96 8.49 14.78
C TYR A 208 -10.54 9.88 15.32
N GLU A 209 -9.28 10.32 15.13
CA GLU A 209 -8.82 11.67 15.48
C GLU A 209 -9.61 12.81 14.79
N VAL A 210 -10.25 12.55 13.65
CA VAL A 210 -11.06 13.53 12.90
C VAL A 210 -12.51 13.56 13.41
N GLN A 211 -13.08 12.38 13.66
CA GLN A 211 -14.47 12.24 14.12
C GLN A 211 -14.62 12.57 15.62
N HIS A 212 -13.69 12.08 16.45
CA HIS A 212 -13.70 12.14 17.91
C HIS A 212 -12.43 12.85 18.45
N PRO A 213 -12.25 14.17 18.25
CA PRO A 213 -10.99 14.86 18.53
C PRO A 213 -10.59 14.96 20.02
N GLU A 214 -11.53 14.77 20.95
CA GLU A 214 -11.26 14.78 22.40
C GLU A 214 -11.20 13.37 23.03
N GLU A 215 -11.56 12.32 22.29
CA GLU A 215 -11.63 10.96 22.83
C GLU A 215 -10.42 10.11 22.40
N ALA A 216 -9.97 9.22 23.28
CA ALA A 216 -8.95 8.24 22.94
C ALA A 216 -9.57 7.10 22.11
N MET A 217 -8.98 6.76 20.96
CA MET A 217 -9.48 5.64 20.15
C MET A 217 -9.46 4.34 20.97
N PRO A 218 -10.56 3.57 21.01
CA PRO A 218 -10.54 2.25 21.66
C PRO A 218 -9.57 1.29 20.95
N PRO A 219 -9.15 0.20 21.61
CA PRO A 219 -8.34 -0.86 20.99
C PRO A 219 -8.87 -1.32 19.63
N VAL A 220 -7.97 -1.59 18.70
CA VAL A 220 -8.33 -1.90 17.30
C VAL A 220 -9.19 -3.17 17.19
N MET A 221 -9.10 -4.12 18.13
CA MET A 221 -10.01 -5.27 18.18
C MET A 221 -11.47 -4.89 18.46
N ASP A 222 -11.73 -3.87 19.28
CA ASP A 222 -13.10 -3.41 19.57
C ASP A 222 -13.72 -2.73 18.33
N LEU A 223 -12.87 -2.14 17.48
CA LEU A 223 -13.24 -1.56 16.19
C LEU A 223 -13.39 -2.59 15.05
N ILE A 224 -13.22 -3.89 15.32
CA ILE A 224 -13.43 -4.98 14.36
C ILE A 224 -14.50 -5.92 14.95
N PRO A 225 -15.60 -6.22 14.24
CA PRO A 225 -16.60 -7.17 14.72
C PRO A 225 -15.98 -8.53 15.10
N PRO A 226 -16.46 -9.19 16.18
CA PRO A 226 -16.00 -10.53 16.53
C PRO A 226 -16.41 -11.56 15.48
N GLU A 227 -15.55 -12.54 15.24
CA GLU A 227 -15.76 -13.66 14.32
C GLU A 227 -15.60 -15.00 15.05
N ASP A 228 -16.33 -16.04 14.61
CA ASP A 228 -16.21 -17.40 15.16
C ASP A 228 -14.76 -17.91 14.96
N GLY A 229 -14.02 -18.10 16.05
CA GLY A 229 -12.59 -18.45 16.02
C GLY A 229 -11.64 -17.36 16.50
N ASP A 230 -12.14 -16.21 16.97
CA ASP A 230 -11.33 -15.22 17.70
C ASP A 230 -10.82 -15.75 19.06
N ASP A 231 -11.48 -16.74 19.65
CA ASP A 231 -11.13 -17.37 20.94
C ASP A 231 -9.88 -18.27 20.84
N SER A 232 -8.72 -17.72 20.50
CA SER A 232 -7.43 -18.42 20.64
C SER A 232 -6.19 -17.51 20.68
N ASP A 233 -5.31 -17.82 21.65
CA ASP A 233 -3.84 -17.69 21.60
C ASP A 233 -3.14 -16.36 21.96
N ASP A 234 -3.76 -15.39 22.66
CA ASP A 234 -3.02 -14.25 23.27
C ASP A 234 -3.79 -13.56 24.44
N ASP A 235 -3.84 -14.19 25.62
CA ASP A 235 -4.40 -13.60 26.86
C ASP A 235 -3.44 -12.60 27.58
N ASP A 236 -2.15 -12.58 27.23
CA ASP A 236 -1.08 -11.83 27.92
C ASP A 236 -0.57 -10.58 27.14
N ASP A 237 -1.07 -10.34 25.93
CA ASP A 237 -0.46 -9.36 25.00
C ASP A 237 -1.14 -7.98 25.09
N ILE A 238 -0.46 -7.01 25.75
CA ILE A 238 -1.01 -5.68 26.05
C ILE A 238 -1.25 -4.88 24.76
N GLN A 239 -2.50 -4.79 24.34
CA GLN A 239 -2.90 -4.01 23.17
C GLN A 239 -2.85 -2.50 23.49
N VAL A 240 -2.10 -1.76 22.68
CA VAL A 240 -1.98 -0.31 22.80
C VAL A 240 -3.24 0.34 22.24
N GLY A 241 -4.13 0.80 23.13
CA GLY A 241 -5.23 1.70 22.77
C GLY A 241 -4.73 3.04 22.23
N GLY A 242 -5.61 3.78 21.56
CA GLY A 242 -5.28 5.09 20.99
C GLY A 242 -4.82 6.08 22.06
N VAL A 243 -3.83 6.89 21.71
CA VAL A 243 -3.32 7.98 22.56
C VAL A 243 -3.82 9.30 21.98
N THR A 244 -4.55 10.08 22.78
CA THR A 244 -4.91 11.45 22.41
C THR A 244 -3.62 12.28 22.26
N GLN A 245 -3.38 12.81 21.07
CA GLN A 245 -2.18 13.59 20.80
C GLN A 245 -2.43 15.07 21.04
N ASP A 246 -2.01 15.58 22.20
CA ASP A 246 -2.05 17.01 22.51
C ASP A 246 -1.23 17.82 21.50
N TYR A 247 -1.93 18.55 20.62
CA TYR A 247 -1.33 19.49 19.66
C TYR A 247 -1.04 20.87 20.27
N LYS A 248 -1.34 21.06 21.56
CA LYS A 248 -1.08 22.29 22.33
C LYS A 248 0.36 22.32 22.84
N CYS A 249 1.00 23.48 22.70
CA CYS A 249 2.37 23.74 23.09
C CYS A 249 2.50 23.88 24.62
N PRO A 250 3.34 23.09 25.32
CA PRO A 250 3.46 23.20 26.79
C PRO A 250 4.02 24.54 27.30
N LEU A 251 4.60 25.37 26.42
CA LEU A 251 5.10 26.71 26.76
C LEU A 251 4.04 27.82 26.59
N THR A 252 3.22 27.76 25.55
CA THR A 252 2.30 28.84 25.17
C THR A 252 0.83 28.49 25.36
N LEU A 253 0.50 27.22 25.59
CA LEU A 253 -0.84 26.63 25.67
C LEU A 253 -1.70 26.78 24.38
N THR A 254 -1.16 27.41 23.34
CA THR A 254 -1.72 27.51 21.98
C THR A 254 -1.31 26.32 21.11
N MET A 255 -1.90 26.17 19.92
CA MET A 255 -1.47 25.15 18.95
C MET A 255 0.00 25.27 18.53
N LEU A 256 0.62 24.12 18.24
CA LEU A 256 2.02 23.99 17.86
C LEU A 256 2.29 24.50 16.43
N VAL A 257 2.85 25.71 16.32
CA VAL A 257 3.40 26.25 15.06
C VAL A 257 4.88 25.86 14.91
N ASP A 258 5.21 25.26 13.76
CA ASP A 258 6.54 24.71 13.40
C ASP A 258 7.26 23.96 14.55
N PRO A 259 6.64 22.90 15.12
CA PRO A 259 7.15 22.21 16.31
C PRO A 259 8.61 21.76 16.22
N LEU A 260 9.39 22.15 17.22
CA LEU A 260 10.74 21.65 17.51
C LEU A 260 10.66 20.56 18.59
N THR A 261 11.06 19.33 18.25
CA THR A 261 11.08 18.17 19.15
C THR A 261 12.49 17.96 19.73
N SER A 262 12.59 17.74 21.04
CA SER A 262 13.85 17.45 21.72
C SER A 262 14.27 15.99 21.57
N ASN A 263 15.53 15.76 21.17
CA ASN A 263 16.11 14.42 21.07
C ASN A 263 16.46 13.79 22.43
N VAL A 264 16.43 14.57 23.52
CA VAL A 264 16.74 14.08 24.87
C VAL A 264 15.47 13.62 25.60
N CYS A 265 14.38 14.37 25.46
CA CYS A 265 13.14 14.18 26.24
C CYS A 265 11.87 13.93 25.42
N GLY A 266 11.91 13.93 24.08
CA GLY A 266 10.75 13.68 23.22
C GLY A 266 9.70 14.81 23.17
N HIS A 267 9.70 15.75 24.12
CA HIS A 267 8.76 16.87 24.14
C HIS A 267 8.95 17.81 22.95
N SER A 268 7.83 18.39 22.49
CA SER A 268 7.75 19.28 21.34
C SER A 268 7.19 20.64 21.72
N PHE A 269 7.74 21.70 21.14
CA PHE A 269 7.39 23.09 21.46
C PHE A 269 7.31 23.93 20.18
N ALA A 270 6.47 24.97 20.18
CA ALA A 270 6.42 25.92 19.06
C ALA A 270 7.79 26.61 18.86
N ALA A 271 8.22 26.76 17.60
CA ALA A 271 9.62 27.07 17.28
C ALA A 271 10.14 28.33 17.98
N ASP A 272 9.34 29.40 17.96
CA ASP A 272 9.77 30.71 18.44
C ASP A 272 9.74 30.80 19.97
N ALA A 273 8.74 30.21 20.62
CA ALA A 273 8.63 30.15 22.07
C ALA A 273 9.82 29.42 22.73
N ILE A 274 10.26 28.29 22.16
CA ILE A 274 11.44 27.56 22.69
C ILE A 274 12.77 28.23 22.33
N ARG A 275 12.82 29.02 21.24
CA ARG A 275 13.97 29.87 20.92
C ARG A 275 14.11 31.02 21.89
N GLU A 276 13.01 31.68 22.24
CA GLU A 276 12.97 32.73 23.27
C GLU A 276 13.35 32.17 24.65
N TYR A 277 12.77 31.03 25.05
CA TYR A 277 13.09 30.37 26.32
C TYR A 277 14.58 29.97 26.48
N LEU A 278 15.26 29.65 25.37
CA LEU A 278 16.68 29.28 25.33
C LEU A 278 17.63 30.43 24.92
N HIS A 279 17.11 31.63 24.64
CA HIS A 279 17.89 32.80 24.26
C HIS A 279 18.80 33.27 25.39
N ASP A 280 18.22 33.51 26.57
CA ASP A 280 18.92 34.09 27.72
C ASP A 280 19.92 33.12 28.38
N LYS A 281 19.70 31.82 28.20
CA LYS A 281 20.54 30.74 28.73
C LYS A 281 20.57 29.57 27.72
N PRO A 282 21.71 29.28 27.07
CA PRO A 282 21.77 28.30 25.98
C PRO A 282 21.59 26.84 26.42
N ARG A 283 21.49 26.58 27.72
CA ARG A 283 21.18 25.28 28.32
C ARG A 283 20.28 25.47 29.55
N GLN A 284 19.05 25.00 29.46
CA GLN A 284 18.00 25.16 30.48
C GLN A 284 17.33 23.82 30.76
N THR A 285 16.57 23.73 31.86
CA THR A 285 15.60 22.64 32.08
C THR A 285 14.55 22.62 30.97
N CYS A 286 14.05 21.44 30.61
CA CYS A 286 12.93 21.30 29.71
C CYS A 286 11.69 22.00 30.31
N PRO A 287 11.00 22.88 29.55
CA PRO A 287 9.85 23.60 30.08
C PRO A 287 8.55 22.78 30.14
N ASN A 288 8.54 21.53 29.64
CA ASN A 288 7.37 20.67 29.86
C ASN A 288 7.23 20.28 31.34
N ALA A 289 6.02 20.33 31.86
CA ALA A 289 5.73 20.08 33.27
C ALA A 289 6.28 18.70 33.72
N GLY A 290 7.04 18.69 34.83
CA GLY A 290 7.68 17.49 35.37
C GLY A 290 8.96 17.02 34.66
N CYS A 291 9.36 17.60 33.52
CA CYS A 291 10.55 17.16 32.78
C CYS A 291 11.84 17.82 33.28
N ASN A 292 12.58 17.12 34.15
CA ASN A 292 13.83 17.63 34.74
C ASN A 292 15.08 17.53 33.83
N GLN A 293 14.93 17.24 32.54
CA GLN A 293 16.08 17.10 31.63
C GLN A 293 16.62 18.46 31.17
N MET A 294 17.95 18.59 31.00
CA MET A 294 18.57 19.80 30.46
C MET A 294 18.64 19.75 28.93
N ILE A 295 18.08 20.74 28.24
CA ILE A 295 18.04 20.85 26.77
C ILE A 295 18.77 22.10 26.27
N THR A 296 19.23 22.04 25.01
CA THR A 296 19.84 23.16 24.26
C THR A 296 19.20 23.30 22.88
N LEU A 297 19.47 24.40 22.19
CA LEU A 297 19.03 24.61 20.80
C LEU A 297 19.60 23.59 19.81
N GLY A 298 20.71 22.91 20.14
CA GLY A 298 21.27 21.84 19.30
C GLY A 298 20.55 20.49 19.46
N ASP A 299 19.83 20.30 20.57
CA ASP A 299 19.09 19.07 20.85
C ASP A 299 17.68 19.07 20.23
N LEU A 300 17.25 20.20 19.67
CA LEU A 300 15.92 20.44 19.11
C LEU A 300 15.94 20.27 17.58
N LYS A 301 15.06 19.41 17.03
CA LYS A 301 14.91 19.18 15.59
C LYS A 301 13.50 19.55 15.10
N PRO A 302 13.35 20.13 13.89
CA PRO A 302 12.04 20.44 13.32
C PRO A 302 11.27 19.17 12.95
N ASN A 303 10.07 19.01 13.52
CA ASN A 303 9.22 17.85 13.33
C ASN A 303 8.11 18.16 12.32
N LYS A 304 8.41 17.98 11.03
CA LYS A 304 7.48 18.26 9.93
C LYS A 304 6.20 17.41 9.96
N ALA A 305 6.26 16.19 10.52
CA ALA A 305 5.09 15.32 10.64
C ALA A 305 4.11 15.87 11.69
N LEU A 306 4.62 16.25 12.87
CA LEU A 306 3.82 16.92 13.89
C LEU A 306 3.33 18.30 13.41
N ALA A 307 4.11 19.02 12.60
CA ALA A 307 3.69 20.28 12.00
C ALA A 307 2.51 20.11 11.02
N LYS A 308 2.47 19.03 10.21
CA LYS A 308 1.29 18.67 9.38
C LYS A 308 0.08 18.42 10.28
N LYS A 309 0.18 17.46 11.22
CA LYS A 309 -0.91 17.10 12.14
C LYS A 309 -1.45 18.30 12.93
N ALA A 310 -0.59 19.08 13.58
CA ALA A 310 -1.00 20.22 14.41
C ALA A 310 -1.67 21.34 13.59
N ARG A 311 -1.22 21.59 12.35
CA ARG A 311 -1.87 22.55 11.45
C ARG A 311 -3.23 22.06 10.94
N GLU A 312 -3.42 20.75 10.80
CA GLU A 312 -4.71 20.18 10.45
C GLU A 312 -5.68 20.20 11.63
N ALA A 313 -5.21 19.93 12.86
CA ALA A 313 -5.99 20.12 14.08
C ALA A 313 -6.40 21.60 14.29
N ASP A 314 -5.48 22.55 14.09
CA ASP A 314 -5.74 23.99 14.12
C ASP A 314 -6.77 24.45 13.06
N ARG A 315 -6.78 23.83 11.86
CA ARG A 315 -7.88 24.03 10.88
C ARG A 315 -9.21 23.49 11.42
N ARG A 316 -9.24 22.23 11.87
CA ARG A 316 -10.47 21.55 12.31
C ARG A 316 -11.11 22.24 13.52
N GLN A 317 -10.30 22.70 14.48
CA GLN A 317 -10.79 23.48 15.61
C GLN A 317 -11.47 24.77 15.14
N ARG A 318 -10.83 25.55 14.25
CA ARG A 318 -11.42 26.81 13.77
C ARG A 318 -12.67 26.64 12.93
N MET A 319 -12.75 25.62 12.07
CA MET A 319 -13.99 25.40 11.30
C MET A 319 -15.15 25.03 12.22
N ARG A 320 -14.92 24.26 13.30
CA ARG A 320 -15.95 24.01 14.32
C ARG A 320 -16.31 25.26 15.12
N GLU A 321 -15.33 26.08 15.51
CA GLU A 321 -15.56 27.38 16.17
C GLU A 321 -16.37 28.34 15.26
N GLU A 322 -16.08 28.37 13.95
CA GLU A 322 -16.81 29.16 12.94
C GLU A 322 -18.23 28.60 12.67
N GLU A 323 -18.43 27.28 12.77
CA GLU A 323 -19.75 26.62 12.66
C GLU A 323 -20.61 26.89 13.91
N ASP A 324 -20.08 26.66 15.12
CA ASP A 324 -20.76 26.91 16.40
C ASP A 324 -21.17 28.39 16.56
N GLU A 325 -20.29 29.34 16.19
CA GLU A 325 -20.62 30.78 16.20
C GLU A 325 -21.76 31.14 15.20
N SER A 326 -21.96 30.35 14.14
CA SER A 326 -22.95 30.66 13.10
C SER A 326 -24.38 30.18 13.40
N ASP A 327 -24.53 29.13 14.22
CA ASP A 327 -25.84 28.62 14.62
C ASP A 327 -26.45 29.44 15.78
N ASP A 328 -25.63 29.97 16.70
CA ASP A 328 -26.10 30.76 17.86
C ASP A 328 -26.75 32.11 17.45
N ASP A 329 -26.25 32.73 16.37
CA ASP A 329 -26.83 33.96 15.77
C ASP A 329 -28.19 33.72 15.08
N ASN A 330 -28.57 32.45 14.84
CA ASN A 330 -29.73 32.04 14.06
C ASN A 330 -31.01 31.80 14.90
N VAL A 331 -30.94 32.00 16.23
CA VAL A 331 -32.00 31.64 17.20
C VAL A 331 -32.89 32.85 17.60
N ILE A 332 -32.86 33.95 16.84
CA ILE A 332 -33.56 35.22 17.19
C ILE A 332 -34.56 35.66 16.09
N GLU A 333 -35.79 35.10 16.11
CA GLU A 333 -37.01 35.76 15.59
C GLU A 333 -38.29 35.33 16.34
#